data_AF-A0A846PU36-F1
#
_entry.id   AF-A0A846PU36-F1
#
_cell.length_a   1.000
_cell.length_b   1.000
_cell.length_c   1.000
_cell.angle_alpha   90.00
_cell.angle_beta   90.00
_cell.angle_gamma   90.00
#
_symmetry.space_group_name_H-M   'P 1'
#
loop_
_entity.id
_entity.type
_entity.pdbx_description
1 polymer ?
#
loop_
_entity_poly.entity_id
_entity_poly.type
_entity_poly.pdbx_seq_one_letter_code
_entity_poly.pdbx_strand_id
1 'polypeptide(L)' 'KNGYDKDGYDENGYDSNGYDENGYDKDGYDKDGYDENGYDSNGYDRLGYDHLGYDKEGYNQEGYNKFNKKKN' A
#
# COMPACT_ATOMS: atom_id res chain seq x y z
N LYS A 1 6.83 -22.92 -24.22
CA LYS A 1 6.09 -23.17 -22.98
C LYS A 1 6.13 -21.84 -22.26
N ASN A 2 5.03 -21.09 -22.29
CA ASN A 2 4.93 -19.84 -21.55
C ASN A 2 5.23 -20.21 -20.10
N GLY A 3 6.19 -19.57 -19.45
CA GLY A 3 6.74 -19.97 -18.14
C GLY A 3 5.76 -19.91 -16.97
N TYR A 4 4.45 -19.95 -17.25
CA TYR A 4 3.34 -19.87 -16.33
C TYR A 4 2.67 -21.24 -16.21
N ASP A 5 2.18 -21.55 -15.01
CA ASP A 5 1.44 -22.76 -14.70
C ASP A 5 -0.02 -22.72 -15.22
N LYS A 6 -0.83 -23.71 -14.84
CA LYS A 6 -2.25 -23.79 -15.23
C LYS A 6 -3.12 -22.68 -14.63
N ASP A 7 -2.65 -22.07 -13.55
CA ASP A 7 -3.35 -21.04 -12.79
C ASP A 7 -2.88 -19.62 -13.20
N GLY A 8 -1.83 -19.54 -14.04
CA GLY A 8 -1.35 -18.31 -14.66
C GLY A 8 -0.13 -17.68 -13.98
N TYR A 9 0.53 -18.41 -13.07
CA TYR A 9 1.66 -17.90 -12.27
C TYR A 9 2.99 -18.51 -12.71
N ASP A 10 4.06 -17.72 -12.65
CA ASP A 10 5.42 -18.15 -12.97
C ASP A 10 6.01 -19.04 -11.85
N GLU A 11 7.27 -19.47 -12.02
CA GLU A 11 7.97 -20.30 -11.02
C GLU A 11 8.17 -19.61 -9.65
N ASN A 12 8.05 -18.28 -9.62
CA ASN A 12 8.14 -17.46 -8.41
C ASN A 12 6.75 -17.15 -7.82
N GLY A 13 5.67 -17.61 -8.46
CA GLY A 13 4.30 -17.39 -7.99
C GLY A 13 3.67 -16.07 -8.44
N TYR A 14 4.20 -15.41 -9.47
CA TYR A 14 3.67 -14.15 -9.99
C TYR A 14 2.99 -14.29 -11.34
N ASP A 15 1.88 -13.59 -11.55
CA ASP A 15 1.15 -13.55 -12.80
C ASP A 15 1.92 -12.78 -13.89
N SER A 16 1.34 -12.69 -15.09
CA SER A 16 1.97 -11.92 -16.19
C SER A 16 2.12 -10.42 -15.93
N ASN A 17 1.42 -9.88 -14.94
CA ASN A 17 1.51 -8.49 -14.51
C ASN A 17 2.49 -8.31 -13.34
N GLY A 18 3.05 -9.39 -12.79
CA GLY A 18 3.98 -9.38 -11.68
C GLY A 18 3.35 -9.39 -10.29
N TYR A 19 2.09 -9.83 -10.16
CA TYR A 19 1.37 -9.93 -8.88
C TYR A 19 1.16 -11.39 -8.47
N ASP A 20 1.26 -11.66 -7.17
CA ASP A 20 0.98 -12.96 -6.59
C ASP A 20 -0.53 -13.27 -6.59
N GLU A 21 -0.90 -14.44 -6.06
CA GLU A 21 -2.30 -14.86 -5.97
C GLU A 21 -3.18 -13.95 -5.09
N ASN A 22 -2.56 -13.18 -4.20
CA ASN A 22 -3.22 -12.23 -3.31
C ASN A 22 -3.28 -10.83 -3.94
N GLY A 23 -2.66 -10.62 -5.11
CA GLY A 23 -2.65 -9.36 -5.84
C GLY A 23 -1.53 -8.39 -5.42
N TYR A 24 -0.46 -8.88 -4.78
CA TYR A 24 0.70 -8.08 -4.36
C TYR A 24 1.92 -8.40 -5.23
N ASP A 25 2.70 -7.36 -5.53
CA ASP A 25 3.96 -7.51 -6.21
C ASP A 25 5.03 -8.12 -5.30
N LYS A 26 6.23 -8.33 -5.85
CA LYS A 26 7.38 -8.85 -5.11
C LYS A 26 7.83 -7.99 -3.91
N ASP A 27 7.48 -6.71 -3.91
CA ASP A 27 7.81 -5.77 -2.86
C ASP A 27 6.68 -5.69 -1.81
N GLY A 28 5.58 -6.43 -2.02
CA GLY A 28 4.44 -6.55 -1.12
C GLY A 28 3.36 -5.50 -1.34
N TYR A 29 3.34 -4.83 -2.50
CA TYR A 29 2.38 -3.76 -2.81
C TYR A 29 1.38 -4.20 -3.88
N ASP A 30 0.13 -3.82 -3.69
CA ASP A 30 -0.91 -4.02 -4.69
C ASP A 30 -0.70 -3.12 -5.91
N LYS A 31 -1.56 -3.29 -6.91
CA LYS A 31 -1.53 -2.46 -8.14
C LYS A 31 -1.69 -0.95 -7.92
N ASP A 32 -2.25 -0.55 -6.79
CA ASP A 32 -2.44 0.85 -6.42
C ASP A 32 -1.26 1.37 -5.58
N GLY A 33 -0.29 0.51 -5.25
CA GLY A 33 0.91 0.84 -4.49
C GLY A 33 0.75 0.74 -2.97
N TYR A 34 -0.21 -0.05 -2.48
CA TYR A 34 -0.49 -0.21 -1.05
C TYR A 34 -0.19 -1.64 -0.57
N ASP A 35 0.39 -1.74 0.62
CA ASP A 35 0.66 -3.01 1.27
C ASP A 35 -0.63 -3.71 1.75
N GLU A 36 -0.48 -4.90 2.32
CA GLU A 36 -1.59 -5.68 2.88
C GLU A 36 -2.36 -4.96 4.00
N ASN A 37 -1.72 -3.98 4.64
CA ASN A 37 -2.32 -3.16 5.69
C ASN A 37 -2.96 -1.88 5.13
N GLY A 38 -2.88 -1.65 3.83
CA GLY A 38 -3.45 -0.51 3.13
C GLY A 38 -2.58 0.75 3.17
N TYR A 39 -1.27 0.64 3.40
CA TYR A 39 -0.31 1.74 3.44
C TYR A 39 0.65 1.74 2.25
N ASP A 40 0.95 2.93 1.73
CA ASP A 40 1.94 3.10 0.67
C ASP A 40 3.37 2.89 1.18
N SER A 41 4.34 2.95 0.26
CA SER A 41 5.77 2.83 0.61
C SER A 41 6.28 3.92 1.55
N ASN A 42 5.52 5.01 1.74
CA ASN A 42 5.84 6.09 2.67
C ASN A 42 5.14 5.93 4.02
N GLY A 43 4.33 4.87 4.19
CA GLY A 43 3.58 4.57 5.41
C GLY A 43 2.27 5.35 5.54
N TYR A 44 1.67 5.82 4.44
CA TYR A 44 0.37 6.53 4.45
C TYR A 44 -0.72 5.68 3.80
N ASP A 45 -1.90 5.70 4.40
CA ASP A 45 -3.08 5.04 3.88
C ASP A 45 -3.59 5.69 2.58
N ARG A 46 -4.65 5.10 2.00
CA ARG A 46 -5.31 5.63 0.79
C ARG A 46 -5.91 7.03 0.95
N LEU A 47 -6.08 7.50 2.19
CA LEU A 47 -6.55 8.84 2.51
C LEU A 47 -5.39 9.81 2.80
N GLY A 48 -4.15 9.34 2.80
CA GLY A 48 -2.95 10.11 3.04
C GLY A 48 -2.58 10.28 4.52
N TYR A 49 -3.03 9.36 5.39
CA TYR A 49 -2.74 9.37 6.83
C TYR A 49 -1.83 8.22 7.25
N ASP A 50 -0.88 8.50 8.13
CA ASP A 50 -0.01 7.48 8.71
C ASP A 50 -0.76 6.55 9.66
N HIS A 51 -0.06 5.53 10.17
CA HIS A 51 -0.64 4.58 11.13
C HIS A 51 -1.08 5.22 12.47
N LEU A 52 -0.73 6.49 12.72
CA LEU A 52 -1.15 7.28 13.87
C LEU A 52 -2.33 8.21 13.53
N GLY A 53 -2.80 8.21 12.28
CA GLY A 53 -3.88 9.03 11.78
C GLY A 53 -3.49 10.46 11.43
N TYR A 54 -2.22 10.73 11.12
CA TYR A 54 -1.72 12.06 10.74
C TYR A 54 -1.28 12.11 9.27
N ASP A 55 -1.60 13.21 8.59
CA ASP A 55 -1.13 13.48 7.25
C ASP A 55 0.38 13.73 7.22
N LYS A 56 0.95 13.85 6.03
CA LYS A 56 2.37 14.19 5.83
C LYS A 56 2.82 15.51 6.48
N GLU A 57 1.88 16.36 6.86
CA GLU A 57 2.13 17.63 7.55
C GLU A 57 1.97 17.50 9.08
N GLY A 58 1.61 16.31 9.57
CA GLY A 58 1.45 15.98 10.98
C GLY A 58 0.08 16.36 11.55
N TYR A 59 -0.97 16.45 10.73
CA TYR A 59 -2.33 16.79 11.15
C TYR A 59 -3.32 15.66 10.87
N ASN A 60 -4.21 15.42 11.82
CA ASN A 60 -5.27 14.42 11.67
C ASN A 60 -6.38 14.90 10.71
N GLN A 61 -7.37 14.04 10.47
CA GLN A 61 -8.54 14.36 9.63
C GLN A 61 -9.33 15.60 10.07
N GLU A 62 -9.28 15.94 11.36
CA GLU A 62 -9.91 17.14 11.92
C GLU A 62 -9.03 18.40 11.81
N GLY A 63 -7.80 18.26 11.31
CA GLY A 63 -6.82 19.33 11.17
C GLY A 63 -6.05 19.64 12.46
N TYR A 64 -5.95 18.71 13.42
CA TYR A 64 -5.15 18.87 14.64
C TYR A 64 -3.89 18.03 14.62
N ASN A 65 -2.78 18.59 15.08
CA ASN A 65 -1.55 17.82 15.27
C ASN A 65 -1.51 17.09 16.62
N LYS A 66 -0.46 16.29 16.85
CA LYS A 66 -0.24 15.53 18.10
C LYS A 66 -0.19 16.36 19.39
N PHE A 67 -0.12 17.68 19.29
CA PHE A 67 -0.16 18.63 20.41
C PHE A 67 -1.51 19.35 20.51
N ASN A 68 -2.55 18.86 19.82
CA ASN A 68 -3.87 19.45 19.74
C ASN A 68 -3.88 20.88 19.16
N LYS A 69 -2.91 21.23 18.30
CA LYS A 69 -2.87 22.51 17.58
C LYS A 69 -3.50 22.36 16.21
N LYS A 70 -4.39 23.30 15.86
CA LYS A 70 -5.08 23.33 14.57
C LYS A 70 -4.15 23.78 13.44
N LYS A 71 -4.30 23.18 12.27
CA LYS A 71 -3.70 23.61 11.01
C LYS A 71 -4.18 25.02 10.67
N ASN A 72 -3.24 25.94 10.44
CA ASN A 72 -3.55 27.32 10.10
C ASN A 72 -4.11 27.43 8.67
#